data_AF-A0A1S8TXZ9-F1
#
_entry.id   AF-A0A1S8TXZ9-F1
#
_cell.length_a   1.000
_cell.length_b   1.000
_cell.length_c   1.000
_cell.angle_alpha   90.00
_cell.angle_beta   90.00
_cell.angle_gamma   90.00
#
_symmetry.space_group_name_H-M   'P 1'
#
loop_
_entity.id
_entity.type
_entity.pdbx_description
1 polymer ?
#
loop_
_entity_poly.entity_id
_entity_poly.type
_entity_poly.pdbx_seq_one_letter_code
_entity_poly.pdbx_strand_id
1 'polypeptide(L)'
;MSMPNIPNITPLINITREQAIDMIIASIAMEEMGLAHILNAEGEKIQYILDKNKCKSVLPKDIKEINQGVEKVIREIMKLQILLQEKLESIISIIPPKSDCCDDCCENISTKKCKCDTNIIGNGRGCVNNTVDTFYRGIFNITLNIPEFPGVLNQFIKYTLEKENKSNINSVILLGFPQNINLQNINKSQFNKNSDLHTITTINGNGIITLRDGKEILKQSIVNFSLTIWSYKRENTQKIKMIINDYDNLFNHNSGIMNIKSGLIKILDLSC
;
A
#
# COMPACT_ATOMS: atom_id res chain seq x y z
N MET A 1 15.82 22.09 -47.94
CA MET A 1 16.24 21.30 -46.77
C MET A 1 15.11 20.37 -46.41
N SER A 2 15.36 19.05 -46.37
CA SER A 2 14.34 18.05 -46.05
C SER A 2 14.11 18.03 -44.54
N MET A 3 12.88 18.28 -44.13
CA MET A 3 12.40 18.09 -42.75
C MET A 3 12.71 16.64 -42.32
N PRO A 4 13.16 16.38 -41.08
CA PRO A 4 13.27 15.01 -40.58
C PRO A 4 11.89 14.34 -40.60
N ASN A 5 11.78 13.16 -41.21
CA ASN A 5 10.59 12.32 -41.12
C ASN A 5 10.49 11.79 -39.69
N ILE A 6 9.74 12.48 -38.84
CA ILE A 6 9.36 11.98 -37.52
C ILE A 6 8.39 10.81 -37.79
N PRO A 7 8.72 9.57 -37.38
CA PRO A 7 7.80 8.45 -37.56
C PRO A 7 6.48 8.80 -36.87
N ASN A 8 5.37 8.53 -37.55
CA ASN A 8 4.02 8.75 -37.01
C ASN A 8 3.76 7.76 -35.88
N ILE A 9 4.24 8.07 -34.69
CA ILE A 9 3.83 7.44 -33.44
C ILE A 9 2.42 7.95 -33.15
N THR A 10 1.40 7.20 -33.53
CA THR A 10 0.09 7.29 -32.85
C THR A 10 0.27 6.65 -31.48
N PRO A 11 0.40 7.43 -30.39
CA PRO A 11 0.47 6.81 -29.09
C PRO A 11 -0.93 6.26 -28.82
N LEU A 12 -1.06 4.93 -28.84
CA LEU A 12 -2.26 4.23 -28.35
C LEU A 12 -2.30 4.41 -26.84
N ILE A 13 -2.62 5.62 -26.39
CA ILE A 13 -2.83 5.95 -24.99
C ILE A 13 -4.23 5.49 -24.64
N ASN A 14 -4.37 4.21 -24.34
CA ASN A 14 -5.62 3.64 -23.85
C ASN A 14 -5.69 3.81 -22.33
N ILE A 15 -5.75 5.07 -21.88
CA ILE A 15 -5.96 5.44 -20.47
C ILE A 15 -7.45 5.63 -20.24
N THR A 16 -8.04 4.88 -19.31
CA THR A 16 -9.43 5.11 -18.91
C THR A 16 -9.54 6.35 -18.04
N ARG A 17 -10.75 6.92 -17.92
CA ARG A 17 -11.00 8.09 -17.08
C ARG A 17 -10.61 7.84 -15.62
N GLU A 18 -10.87 6.63 -15.12
CA GLU A 18 -10.54 6.19 -13.77
C GLU A 18 -9.02 6.14 -13.57
N GLN A 19 -8.29 5.56 -14.53
CA GLN A 19 -6.83 5.53 -14.50
C GLN A 19 -6.23 6.95 -14.55
N ALA A 20 -6.81 7.87 -15.32
CA ALA A 20 -6.38 9.26 -15.33
C ALA A 20 -6.60 9.95 -13.97
N ILE A 21 -7.73 9.70 -13.32
CA ILE A 21 -8.02 10.19 -11.96
C ILE A 21 -6.99 9.66 -10.97
N ASP A 22 -6.71 8.35 -10.98
CA ASP A 22 -5.72 7.72 -10.11
C ASP A 22 -4.32 8.30 -10.34
N MET A 23 -3.93 8.54 -11.60
CA MET A 23 -2.65 9.16 -11.94
C MET A 23 -2.54 10.60 -11.42
N ILE A 24 -3.62 11.38 -11.48
CA ILE A 24 -3.58 12.76 -10.97
C ILE A 24 -3.50 12.74 -9.43
N ILE A 25 -4.25 11.87 -8.76
CA ILE A 25 -4.15 11.71 -7.29
C ILE A 25 -2.74 11.27 -6.89
N ALA A 26 -2.14 10.32 -7.63
CA ALA A 26 -0.75 9.91 -7.44
C ALA A 26 0.22 11.08 -7.63
N SER A 27 -0.02 11.94 -8.63
CA SER A 27 0.82 13.13 -8.87
C SER A 27 0.77 14.14 -7.71
N ILE A 28 -0.40 14.35 -7.13
CA ILE A 28 -0.56 15.20 -5.93
C ILE A 28 0.20 14.57 -4.76
N ALA A 29 0.06 13.25 -4.54
CA ALA A 29 0.78 12.55 -3.48
C ALA A 29 2.32 12.62 -3.63
N MET A 30 2.83 12.55 -4.87
CA MET A 30 4.26 12.72 -5.15
C MET A 30 4.74 14.15 -4.87
N GLU A 31 3.94 15.17 -5.18
CA GLU A 31 4.24 16.56 -4.87
C GLU A 31 4.28 16.80 -3.36
N GLU A 32 3.30 16.27 -2.62
CA GLU A 32 3.25 16.29 -1.15
C GLU A 32 4.50 15.65 -0.51
N MET A 33 4.94 14.51 -1.04
CA MET A 33 6.16 13.85 -0.58
C MET A 33 7.40 14.71 -0.82
N GLY A 34 7.48 15.37 -1.97
CA GLY A 34 8.55 16.33 -2.28
C GLY A 34 8.57 17.53 -1.31
N LEU A 35 7.40 18.09 -1.00
CA LEU A 35 7.25 19.21 -0.06
C LEU A 35 7.67 18.81 1.37
N ALA A 36 7.39 17.58 1.80
CA ALA A 36 7.85 17.07 3.09
C ALA A 36 9.38 17.02 3.19
N HIS A 37 10.08 16.65 2.11
CA HIS A 37 11.54 16.68 2.08
C HIS A 37 12.10 18.10 2.17
N ILE A 38 11.46 19.08 1.53
CA ILE A 38 11.86 20.50 1.62
C ILE A 38 11.68 21.01 3.06
N LEU A 39 10.54 20.72 3.70
CA LEU A 39 10.31 21.10 5.08
C LEU A 39 11.35 20.49 6.04
N ASN A 40 11.68 19.21 5.84
CA ASN A 40 12.74 18.56 6.61
C ASN A 40 14.10 19.23 6.39
N ALA A 41 14.47 19.55 5.14
CA ALA A 41 15.72 20.24 4.83
C ALA A 41 15.80 21.64 5.45
N GLU A 42 14.69 22.40 5.47
CA GLU A 42 14.62 23.69 6.18
C GLU A 42 14.75 23.51 7.70
N GLY A 43 14.19 22.43 8.27
CA GLY A 43 14.37 22.06 9.67
C GLY A 43 15.83 21.71 10.01
N GLU A 44 16.49 20.90 9.19
CA GLU A 44 17.91 20.56 9.32
C GLU A 44 18.80 21.81 9.22
N LYS A 45 18.45 22.76 8.33
CA LYS A 45 19.15 24.04 8.21
C LYS A 45 19.11 24.83 9.52
N ILE A 46 17.94 24.94 10.15
CA ILE A 46 17.81 25.60 11.47
C ILE A 46 18.65 24.88 12.52
N GLN A 47 18.55 23.54 12.59
CA GLN A 47 19.30 22.74 13.56
C GLN A 47 20.81 22.91 13.39
N TYR A 48 21.30 22.96 12.14
CA TYR A 48 22.72 23.14 11.84
C TYR A 48 23.30 24.44 12.41
N ILE A 49 22.54 25.53 12.34
CA ILE A 49 22.98 26.85 12.82
C ILE A 49 22.93 26.92 14.36
N LEU A 50 21.95 26.27 14.97
CA LEU A 50 21.80 26.22 16.42
C LEU A 50 22.81 25.27 17.09
N ASP A 51 23.42 24.37 16.33
CA ASP A 51 24.44 23.45 16.82
C ASP A 51 25.74 24.22 17.14
N LYS A 52 25.92 24.52 18.43
CA LYS A 52 27.09 25.21 18.98
C LYS A 52 28.41 24.47 18.73
N ASN A 53 28.38 23.17 18.46
CA ASN A 53 29.58 22.40 18.13
C ASN A 53 30.03 22.64 16.69
N LYS A 54 29.09 22.95 15.79
CA LYS A 54 29.35 23.19 14.35
C LYS A 54 29.55 24.67 14.05
N CYS A 55 28.78 25.56 14.69
CA CYS A 55 28.86 27.00 14.47
C CYS A 55 29.29 27.72 15.76
N LYS A 56 30.59 28.06 15.87
CA LYS A 56 31.17 28.68 17.08
C LYS A 56 30.93 30.19 17.21
N SER A 57 30.50 30.86 16.14
CA SER A 57 30.25 32.31 16.13
C SER A 57 29.11 32.62 15.16
N VAL A 58 27.87 32.41 15.62
CA VAL A 58 26.67 32.83 14.89
C VAL A 58 26.21 34.15 15.49
N LEU A 59 26.13 35.22 14.69
CA LEU A 59 25.58 36.47 15.19
C LEU A 59 24.03 36.38 15.21
N PRO A 60 23.36 37.06 16.16
CA PRO A 60 21.90 37.14 16.17
C PRO A 60 21.29 37.64 14.85
N LYS A 61 22.04 38.43 14.08
CA LYS A 61 21.63 38.92 12.76
C LYS A 61 21.52 37.78 11.73
N ASP A 62 22.47 36.86 11.72
CA ASP A 62 22.50 35.72 10.80
C ASP A 62 21.32 34.76 11.08
N ILE A 63 21.02 34.54 12.37
CA ILE A 63 19.85 33.74 12.79
C ILE A 63 18.55 34.37 12.29
N LYS A 64 18.43 35.69 12.40
CA LYS A 64 17.25 36.42 11.92
C LYS A 64 17.10 36.32 10.41
N GLU A 65 18.17 36.49 9.66
CA GLU A 65 18.15 36.38 8.19
C GLU A 65 17.75 34.97 7.73
N ILE A 66 18.27 33.94 8.39
CA ILE A 66 17.93 32.56 8.05
C ILE A 66 16.49 32.24 8.42
N ASN A 67 16.02 32.67 9.60
CA ASN A 67 14.62 32.50 9.99
C ASN A 67 13.66 33.18 9.01
N GLN A 68 14.00 34.38 8.53
CA GLN A 68 13.24 35.06 7.48
C GLN A 68 13.27 34.30 6.15
N GLY A 69 14.38 33.66 5.80
CA GLY A 69 14.50 32.77 4.64
C GLY A 69 13.56 31.55 4.76
N VAL A 70 13.61 30.87 5.90
CA VAL A 70 12.73 29.71 6.18
C VAL A 70 11.26 30.12 6.15
N GLU A 71 10.90 31.24 6.77
CA GLU A 71 9.52 31.75 6.76
C GLU A 71 9.02 32.01 5.33
N LYS A 72 9.87 32.56 4.46
CA LYS A 72 9.54 32.74 3.03
C LYS A 72 9.30 31.41 2.33
N VAL A 73 10.16 30.42 2.53
CA VAL A 73 10.00 29.08 1.94
C VAL A 73 8.68 28.45 2.40
N ILE A 74 8.41 28.45 3.71
CA ILE A 74 7.16 27.91 4.28
C ILE A 74 5.94 28.64 3.70
N ARG A 75 6.02 29.96 3.52
CA ARG A 75 4.95 30.75 2.90
C ARG A 75 4.69 30.37 1.45
N GLU A 76 5.72 30.10 0.65
CA GLU A 76 5.54 29.62 -0.72
C GLU A 76 4.99 28.19 -0.76
N ILE A 77 5.43 27.31 0.16
CA ILE A 77 4.88 25.96 0.31
C ILE A 77 3.38 26.02 0.64
N MET A 78 2.95 26.90 1.53
CA MET A 78 1.52 27.06 1.86
C MET A 78 0.69 27.48 0.64
N LYS A 79 1.22 28.32 -0.26
CA LYS A 79 0.51 28.66 -1.51
C LYS A 79 0.38 27.46 -2.44
N LEU A 80 1.43 26.64 -2.57
CA LEU A 80 1.38 25.41 -3.34
C LEU A 80 0.38 24.41 -2.76
N GLN A 81 0.32 24.28 -1.43
CA GLN A 81 -0.65 23.44 -0.72
C GLN A 81 -2.09 23.83 -1.03
N ILE A 82 -2.40 25.13 -1.09
CA ILE A 82 -3.72 25.62 -1.51
C ILE A 82 -4.05 25.16 -2.95
N LEU A 83 -3.09 25.29 -3.89
CA LEU A 83 -3.28 24.85 -5.26
C LEU A 83 -3.46 23.32 -5.37
N LEU A 84 -2.74 22.55 -4.57
CA LEU A 84 -2.87 21.09 -4.53
C LEU A 84 -4.23 20.66 -3.96
N GLN A 85 -4.71 21.36 -2.94
CA GLN A 85 -6.05 21.17 -2.41
C GLN A 85 -7.11 21.46 -3.48
N GLU A 86 -7.01 22.58 -4.21
CA GLU A 86 -7.95 22.90 -5.29
C GLU A 86 -7.95 21.83 -6.41
N LYS A 87 -6.78 21.30 -6.76
CA LYS A 87 -6.68 20.16 -7.70
C LYS A 87 -7.39 18.93 -7.17
N LEU A 88 -7.19 18.58 -5.90
CA LEU A 88 -7.83 17.41 -5.28
C LEU A 88 -9.36 17.57 -5.22
N GLU A 89 -9.85 18.75 -4.82
CA GLU A 89 -11.28 19.05 -4.77
C GLU A 89 -11.92 18.96 -6.17
N SER A 90 -11.22 19.48 -7.18
CA SER A 90 -11.66 19.37 -8.59
C SER A 90 -11.80 17.90 -9.02
N ILE A 91 -10.88 17.03 -8.61
CA ILE A 91 -10.93 15.59 -8.91
C ILE A 91 -12.07 14.91 -8.15
N ILE A 92 -12.24 15.21 -6.87
CA ILE A 92 -13.32 14.64 -6.06
C ILE A 92 -14.68 14.96 -6.68
N SER A 93 -14.86 16.17 -7.23
CA SER A 93 -16.11 16.58 -7.88
C SER A 93 -16.47 15.77 -9.14
N ILE A 94 -15.49 15.19 -9.83
CA ILE A 94 -15.69 14.41 -11.06
C ILE A 94 -15.77 12.90 -10.83
N ILE A 95 -15.52 12.44 -9.60
CA ILE A 95 -15.72 11.05 -9.18
C ILE A 95 -17.24 10.85 -8.98
N PRO A 96 -17.89 9.96 -9.75
CA PRO A 96 -19.31 9.72 -9.58
C PRO A 96 -19.60 9.19 -8.18
N PRO A 97 -20.68 9.66 -7.51
CA PRO A 97 -21.11 9.05 -6.27
C PRO A 97 -21.40 7.57 -6.54
N LYS A 98 -21.00 6.72 -5.59
CA LYS A 98 -21.27 5.28 -5.62
C LYS A 98 -22.74 5.07 -5.96
N SER A 99 -23.02 4.42 -7.09
CA SER A 99 -24.35 3.86 -7.31
C SER A 99 -24.50 2.74 -6.29
N ASP A 100 -25.20 3.01 -5.19
CA ASP A 100 -25.83 1.93 -4.46
C ASP A 100 -26.75 1.23 -5.47
N CYS A 101 -26.45 -0.03 -5.78
CA CYS A 101 -27.29 -0.82 -6.66
C CYS A 101 -28.72 -0.76 -6.13
N CYS A 102 -29.66 -0.40 -6.99
CA CYS A 102 -31.08 -0.37 -6.69
C CYS A 102 -31.55 -1.80 -6.34
N ASP A 103 -32.21 -1.96 -5.20
CA ASP A 103 -32.84 -3.23 -4.78
C ASP A 103 -34.05 -3.65 -5.66
N ASP A 104 -34.35 -2.97 -6.78
CA ASP A 104 -35.62 -3.11 -7.51
C ASP A 104 -35.52 -3.49 -9.00
N CYS A 105 -34.44 -4.14 -9.44
CA CYS A 105 -34.35 -4.60 -10.85
C CYS A 105 -33.85 -6.04 -11.00
N CYS A 106 -34.65 -7.00 -10.54
CA CYS A 106 -34.47 -8.43 -10.85
C CYS A 106 -35.80 -9.10 -11.27
N GLU A 107 -36.44 -8.61 -12.32
CA GLU A 107 -37.33 -9.45 -13.13
C GLU A 107 -36.99 -9.30 -14.61
N ASN A 108 -36.74 -10.45 -15.25
CA ASN A 108 -36.42 -10.70 -16.67
C ASN A 108 -34.94 -10.73 -17.05
N ILE A 109 -34.34 -11.90 -16.79
CA ILE A 109 -33.07 -12.34 -17.36
C ILE A 109 -33.23 -12.52 -18.88
N SER A 110 -32.57 -11.67 -19.65
CA SER A 110 -32.11 -12.01 -21.00
C SER A 110 -30.62 -11.70 -21.14
N THR A 111 -29.84 -12.79 -21.11
CA THR A 111 -28.53 -12.97 -21.76
C THR A 111 -27.59 -11.77 -21.85
N LYS A 112 -26.89 -11.48 -20.74
CA LYS A 112 -25.48 -11.08 -20.80
C LYS A 112 -24.72 -11.91 -19.78
N LYS A 113 -23.70 -12.64 -20.22
CA LYS A 113 -22.74 -13.30 -19.32
C LYS A 113 -22.09 -12.21 -18.47
N CYS A 114 -22.48 -12.11 -17.21
CA CYS A 114 -21.82 -11.24 -16.24
C CYS A 114 -20.41 -11.80 -15.98
N LYS A 115 -19.40 -10.94 -16.11
CA LYS A 115 -18.03 -11.21 -15.70
C LYS A 115 -18.07 -11.31 -14.17
N CYS A 116 -17.60 -12.43 -13.62
CA CYS A 116 -17.70 -12.72 -12.20
C CYS A 116 -16.68 -11.87 -11.41
N ASP A 117 -17.15 -11.07 -10.47
CA ASP A 117 -16.32 -10.22 -9.61
C ASP A 117 -15.72 -11.05 -8.45
N THR A 118 -14.43 -10.86 -8.14
CA THR A 118 -13.69 -11.52 -7.07
C THR A 118 -13.27 -10.50 -6.01
N ASN A 119 -14.01 -10.42 -4.91
CA ASN A 119 -13.67 -9.55 -3.79
C ASN A 119 -12.95 -10.36 -2.69
N ILE A 120 -11.77 -9.92 -2.27
CA ILE A 120 -11.04 -10.52 -1.14
C ILE A 120 -11.17 -9.61 0.06
N ILE A 121 -11.96 -10.04 1.04
CA ILE A 121 -12.22 -9.26 2.26
C ILE A 121 -12.07 -10.16 3.46
N GLY A 122 -11.35 -9.70 4.47
CA GLY A 122 -11.39 -10.32 5.77
C GLY A 122 -10.17 -10.05 6.62
N ASN A 123 -10.10 -10.80 7.71
CA ASN A 123 -9.03 -10.73 8.67
C ASN A 123 -8.54 -12.13 9.05
N GLY A 124 -7.32 -12.20 9.54
CA GLY A 124 -6.75 -13.47 10.00
C GLY A 124 -5.71 -13.23 11.07
N ARG A 125 -5.66 -14.12 12.05
CA ARG A 125 -4.66 -14.14 13.10
C ARG A 125 -4.09 -15.53 13.24
N GLY A 126 -2.80 -15.63 13.49
CA GLY A 126 -2.14 -16.91 13.74
C GLY A 126 -0.71 -16.73 14.22
N CYS A 127 0.10 -17.77 14.05
CA CYS A 127 1.51 -17.78 14.46
C CYS A 127 2.42 -18.02 13.26
N VAL A 128 3.57 -17.37 13.25
CA VAL A 128 4.63 -17.58 12.26
C VAL A 128 5.33 -18.91 12.53
N ASN A 129 5.42 -19.76 11.51
CA ASN A 129 5.88 -21.14 11.63
C ASN A 129 7.30 -21.37 11.09
N ASN A 130 7.85 -20.43 10.32
CA ASN A 130 9.21 -20.55 9.80
C ASN A 130 10.24 -20.35 10.92
N THR A 131 11.03 -21.38 11.22
CA THR A 131 12.04 -21.38 12.29
C THR A 131 13.23 -20.47 12.03
N VAL A 132 13.48 -20.15 10.75
CA VAL A 132 14.59 -19.28 10.33
C VAL A 132 14.18 -17.80 10.35
N ASP A 133 12.89 -17.50 10.50
CA ASP A 133 12.39 -16.14 10.53
C ASP A 133 12.55 -15.50 11.91
N THR A 134 12.88 -14.20 11.95
CA THR A 134 13.06 -13.46 13.21
C THR A 134 11.78 -13.46 14.07
N PHE A 135 10.61 -13.53 13.43
CA PHE A 135 9.31 -13.61 14.06
C PHE A 135 8.83 -15.05 14.28
N TYR A 136 9.69 -16.08 14.20
CA TYR A 136 9.29 -17.44 14.57
C TYR A 136 8.59 -17.48 15.93
N ARG A 137 7.41 -18.14 15.99
CA ARG A 137 6.46 -18.18 17.12
C ARG A 137 5.80 -16.84 17.49
N GLY A 138 6.11 -15.77 16.77
CA GLY A 138 5.40 -14.49 16.85
C GLY A 138 3.98 -14.60 16.31
N ILE A 139 3.15 -13.64 16.73
CA ILE A 139 1.75 -13.54 16.32
C ILE A 139 1.69 -12.65 15.09
N PHE A 140 0.95 -13.10 14.07
CA PHE A 140 0.59 -12.22 12.96
C PHE A 140 -0.88 -11.84 13.02
N ASN A 141 -1.20 -10.65 12.57
CA ASN A 141 -2.55 -10.24 12.21
C ASN A 141 -2.56 -9.73 10.78
N ILE A 142 -3.56 -10.11 10.01
CA ILE A 142 -3.76 -9.63 8.65
C ILE A 142 -5.18 -9.07 8.52
N THR A 143 -5.32 -7.97 7.80
CA THR A 143 -6.60 -7.39 7.40
C THR A 143 -6.51 -6.97 5.95
N LEU A 144 -7.47 -7.42 5.15
CA LEU A 144 -7.50 -7.28 3.72
C LEU A 144 -8.85 -6.72 3.31
N ASN A 145 -8.82 -5.75 2.41
CA ASN A 145 -9.97 -5.34 1.61
C ASN A 145 -9.45 -5.06 0.21
N ILE A 146 -9.69 -5.99 -0.72
CA ILE A 146 -9.21 -5.91 -2.09
C ILE A 146 -10.38 -6.17 -3.03
N PRO A 147 -10.99 -5.09 -3.56
CA PRO A 147 -11.97 -5.20 -4.64
C PRO A 147 -11.26 -5.45 -5.99
N GLU A 148 -11.91 -6.16 -6.92
CA GLU A 148 -11.34 -6.47 -8.25
C GLU A 148 -11.15 -5.22 -9.14
N PHE A 149 -11.88 -4.13 -8.89
CA PHE A 149 -11.76 -2.90 -9.66
C PHE A 149 -10.64 -2.00 -9.12
N PRO A 150 -9.51 -1.84 -9.86
CA PRO A 150 -8.54 -0.80 -9.55
C PRO A 150 -9.23 0.57 -9.69
N GLY A 151 -9.22 1.36 -8.62
CA GLY A 151 -9.90 2.66 -8.56
C GLY A 151 -10.97 2.78 -7.46
N VAL A 152 -11.28 1.70 -6.73
CA VAL A 152 -12.11 1.80 -5.51
C VAL A 152 -11.25 2.35 -4.36
N LEU A 153 -11.56 3.56 -3.92
CA LEU A 153 -11.11 4.10 -2.64
C LEU A 153 -11.43 3.08 -1.55
N ASN A 154 -10.41 2.60 -0.83
CA ASN A 154 -10.41 1.62 0.27
C ASN A 154 -9.79 0.24 -0.01
N GLN A 155 -9.04 0.05 -1.11
CA GLN A 155 -8.13 -1.10 -1.20
C GLN A 155 -7.02 -0.97 -0.16
N PHE A 156 -6.88 -1.96 0.72
CA PHE A 156 -5.78 -1.97 1.67
C PHE A 156 -5.37 -3.38 2.07
N ILE A 157 -4.09 -3.50 2.41
CA ILE A 157 -3.51 -4.67 3.06
C ILE A 157 -2.76 -4.16 4.28
N LYS A 158 -3.18 -4.61 5.45
CA LYS A 158 -2.47 -4.39 6.70
C LYS A 158 -2.02 -5.73 7.23
N TYR A 159 -0.71 -5.87 7.44
CA TYR A 159 -0.12 -7.05 8.06
C TYR A 159 0.73 -6.62 9.24
N THR A 160 0.45 -7.16 10.43
CA THR A 160 1.23 -6.88 11.63
C THR A 160 1.87 -8.15 12.16
N LEU A 161 3.09 -8.02 12.67
CA LEU A 161 3.80 -9.07 13.41
C LEU A 161 4.14 -8.54 14.79
N GLU A 162 3.98 -9.38 15.80
CA GLU A 162 4.36 -9.07 17.18
C GLU A 162 5.08 -10.27 17.78
N LYS A 163 6.23 -10.01 18.41
CA LYS A 163 6.99 -11.02 19.15
C LYS A 163 7.53 -10.42 20.44
N GLU A 164 7.17 -11.06 21.55
CA GLU A 164 7.74 -10.76 22.86
C GLU A 164 9.14 -11.36 22.98
N ASN A 165 10.10 -10.50 23.29
CA ASN A 165 11.43 -10.88 23.74
C ASN A 165 11.59 -10.53 25.23
N LYS A 166 12.69 -10.98 25.84
CA LYS A 166 12.93 -10.93 27.30
C LYS A 166 12.70 -9.58 28.00
N SER A 167 12.68 -8.46 27.27
CA SER A 167 12.45 -7.12 27.81
C SER A 167 11.51 -6.23 26.99
N ASN A 168 11.20 -6.59 25.73
CA ASN A 168 10.68 -5.68 24.71
C ASN A 168 9.77 -6.40 23.71
N ILE A 169 8.81 -5.68 23.12
CA ILE A 169 7.92 -6.18 22.06
C ILE A 169 8.43 -5.66 20.73
N ASN A 170 8.96 -6.56 19.91
CA ASN A 170 9.26 -6.25 18.52
C ASN A 170 7.95 -6.34 17.75
N SER A 171 7.54 -5.21 17.16
CA SER A 171 6.36 -5.16 16.30
C SER A 171 6.70 -4.62 14.93
N VAL A 172 6.07 -5.20 13.92
CA VAL A 172 6.22 -4.79 12.52
C VAL A 172 4.84 -4.53 11.97
N ILE A 173 4.70 -3.45 11.23
CA ILE A 173 3.46 -3.12 10.52
C ILE A 173 3.82 -2.89 9.06
N LEU A 174 3.24 -3.70 8.18
CA LEU A 174 3.23 -3.50 6.74
C LEU A 174 1.88 -2.88 6.34
N LEU A 175 1.95 -1.81 5.55
CA LEU A 175 0.81 -1.21 4.86
C LEU A 175 1.08 -1.26 3.36
N GLY A 176 0.25 -2.00 2.62
CA GLY A 176 0.34 -2.06 1.16
C GLY A 176 -0.14 -0.76 0.51
N PHE A 177 0.56 -0.30 -0.52
CA PHE A 177 0.16 0.85 -1.31
C PHE A 177 -1.01 0.46 -2.23
N PRO A 178 -2.18 1.11 -2.12
CA PRO A 178 -3.38 0.72 -2.87
C PRO A 178 -3.13 0.56 -4.37
N GLN A 179 -2.44 1.52 -4.99
CA GLN A 179 -2.18 1.55 -6.44
C GLN A 179 -1.24 0.45 -6.96
N ASN A 180 -0.50 -0.22 -6.07
CA ASN A 180 0.51 -1.22 -6.45
C ASN A 180 0.14 -2.64 -6.00
N ILE A 181 -1.11 -2.88 -5.59
CA ILE A 181 -1.58 -4.22 -5.22
C ILE A 181 -2.17 -4.91 -6.46
N ASN A 182 -1.46 -5.91 -6.96
CA ASN A 182 -1.84 -6.72 -8.09
C ASN A 182 -2.33 -8.09 -7.63
N LEU A 183 -3.58 -8.41 -7.97
CA LEU A 183 -4.14 -9.75 -7.81
C LEU A 183 -3.69 -10.66 -8.96
N GLN A 184 -3.02 -11.76 -8.63
CA GLN A 184 -2.76 -12.84 -9.56
C GLN A 184 -3.56 -14.06 -9.10
N ASN A 185 -4.71 -14.27 -9.74
CA ASN A 185 -5.50 -15.47 -9.51
C ASN A 185 -4.90 -16.60 -10.34
N ILE A 186 -4.27 -17.58 -9.67
CA ILE A 186 -3.75 -18.77 -10.35
C ILE A 186 -4.89 -19.78 -10.35
N ASN A 187 -5.57 -19.91 -11.49
CA ASN A 187 -6.76 -20.74 -11.67
C ASN A 187 -6.64 -22.17 -11.10
N LYS A 188 -7.82 -22.70 -10.72
CA LYS A 188 -8.19 -24.00 -10.09
C LYS A 188 -7.70 -25.29 -10.77
N SER A 189 -6.67 -25.28 -11.61
CA SER A 189 -6.31 -26.47 -12.40
C SER A 189 -4.81 -26.57 -12.65
N GLN A 190 -4.06 -27.06 -11.66
CA GLN A 190 -2.80 -27.80 -11.86
C GLN A 190 -2.29 -28.33 -10.51
N PHE A 191 -3.11 -29.10 -9.80
CA PHE A 191 -2.57 -30.06 -8.85
C PHE A 191 -3.30 -31.39 -9.05
N ASN A 192 -2.49 -32.45 -9.10
CA ASN A 192 -2.86 -33.83 -9.35
C ASN A 192 -4.13 -34.24 -8.59
N LYS A 193 -4.87 -35.20 -9.16
CA LYS A 193 -6.17 -35.76 -8.71
C LYS A 193 -6.27 -36.26 -7.25
N ASN A 194 -5.33 -35.96 -6.36
CA ASN A 194 -5.24 -36.47 -4.99
C ASN A 194 -4.99 -35.39 -3.90
N SER A 195 -5.44 -34.14 -4.04
CA SER A 195 -5.33 -33.19 -2.91
C SER A 195 -6.47 -32.18 -2.83
N ASP A 196 -7.09 -32.09 -1.65
CA ASP A 196 -8.26 -31.29 -1.23
C ASP A 196 -8.10 -29.75 -1.28
N LEU A 197 -7.19 -29.24 -2.11
CA LEU A 197 -6.89 -27.82 -2.25
C LEU A 197 -7.76 -27.20 -3.35
N HIS A 198 -8.46 -26.12 -3.03
CA HIS A 198 -9.20 -25.37 -4.05
C HIS A 198 -9.00 -23.87 -3.80
N THR A 199 -8.41 -23.21 -4.79
CA THR A 199 -8.03 -21.79 -4.85
C THR A 199 -6.72 -21.43 -4.15
N ILE A 200 -5.76 -21.00 -4.99
CA ILE A 200 -4.54 -20.31 -4.61
C ILE A 200 -4.70 -18.90 -5.16
N THR A 201 -4.80 -17.93 -4.27
CA THR A 201 -4.81 -16.53 -4.69
C THR A 201 -3.54 -15.88 -4.19
N THR A 202 -2.75 -15.34 -5.11
CA THR A 202 -1.51 -14.63 -4.80
C THR A 202 -1.71 -13.14 -5.02
N ILE A 203 -1.30 -12.36 -4.04
CA ILE A 203 -1.43 -10.91 -4.01
C ILE A 203 -0.03 -10.35 -3.89
N ASN A 204 0.42 -9.65 -4.92
CA ASN A 204 1.73 -9.05 -4.98
C ASN A 204 1.59 -7.54 -4.91
N GLY A 205 2.51 -6.86 -4.25
CA GLY A 205 2.54 -5.42 -4.31
C GLY A 205 3.68 -4.79 -3.54
N ASN A 206 3.64 -3.47 -3.52
CA ASN A 206 4.61 -2.66 -2.80
C ASN A 206 3.93 -2.05 -1.58
N GLY A 207 4.67 -1.85 -0.51
CA GLY A 207 4.15 -1.22 0.70
C GLY A 207 5.24 -0.56 1.50
N ILE A 208 4.84 0.07 2.60
CA ILE A 208 5.75 0.59 3.61
C ILE A 208 5.73 -0.33 4.82
N ILE A 209 6.91 -0.64 5.32
CA ILE A 209 7.08 -1.36 6.58
C ILE A 209 7.56 -0.41 7.66
N THR A 210 7.01 -0.55 8.86
CA THR A 210 7.48 0.16 10.07
C THR A 210 7.84 -0.87 11.12
N LEU A 211 9.12 -0.92 11.50
CA LEU A 211 9.62 -1.71 12.62
C LEU A 211 9.59 -0.84 13.88
N ARG A 212 9.05 -1.40 14.97
CA ARG A 212 8.97 -0.76 16.26
C ARG A 212 9.49 -1.68 17.36
N ASP A 213 10.12 -1.08 18.34
CA ASP A 213 10.42 -1.72 19.62
C ASP A 213 9.69 -0.94 20.71
N GLY A 214 8.63 -1.56 21.25
CA GLY A 214 7.69 -0.88 22.13
C GLY A 214 7.02 0.32 21.45
N LYS A 215 7.30 1.53 21.93
CA LYS A 215 6.74 2.79 21.39
C LYS A 215 7.66 3.49 20.38
N GLU A 216 8.92 3.08 20.28
CA GLU A 216 9.90 3.73 19.41
C GLU A 216 9.85 3.16 18.00
N ILE A 217 9.85 4.04 17.00
CA ILE A 217 10.00 3.64 15.60
C ILE A 217 11.48 3.42 15.34
N LEU A 218 11.87 2.15 15.17
CA LEU A 218 13.26 1.80 14.87
C LEU A 218 13.59 2.05 13.40
N LYS A 219 12.62 1.81 12.50
CA LYS A 219 12.88 1.86 11.05
C LYS A 219 11.61 1.97 10.22
N GLN A 220 11.73 2.64 9.07
CA GLN A 220 10.77 2.57 7.98
C GLN A 220 11.49 2.29 6.66
N SER A 221 10.91 1.42 5.82
CA SER A 221 11.42 1.13 4.47
C SER A 221 10.28 0.79 3.51
N ILE A 222 10.55 0.95 2.21
CA ILE A 222 9.67 0.51 1.13
C ILE A 222 10.03 -0.94 0.80
N VAL A 223 9.01 -1.80 0.72
CA VAL A 223 9.20 -3.24 0.53
C VAL A 223 8.29 -3.78 -0.56
N ASN A 224 8.72 -4.87 -1.18
CA ASN A 224 7.86 -5.71 -2.00
C ASN A 224 7.32 -6.85 -1.15
N PHE A 225 6.04 -7.16 -1.28
CA PHE A 225 5.43 -8.28 -0.59
C PHE A 225 4.66 -9.19 -1.55
N SER A 226 4.55 -10.45 -1.14
CA SER A 226 3.75 -11.49 -1.79
C SER A 226 2.98 -12.23 -0.71
N LEU A 227 1.66 -12.11 -0.75
CA LEU A 227 0.74 -12.86 0.09
C LEU A 227 0.09 -13.97 -0.73
N THR A 228 0.24 -15.21 -0.30
CA THR A 228 -0.44 -16.37 -0.89
C THR A 228 -1.49 -16.89 0.08
N ILE A 229 -2.71 -17.11 -0.40
CA ILE A 229 -3.84 -17.62 0.38
C ILE A 229 -4.30 -18.94 -0.23
N TRP A 230 -4.45 -19.96 0.62
CA TRP A 230 -5.01 -21.27 0.27
C TRP A 230 -6.31 -21.49 1.06
N SER A 231 -7.36 -21.89 0.35
CA SER A 231 -8.63 -22.33 0.95
C SER A 231 -8.85 -23.83 0.74
N TYR A 232 -9.37 -24.50 1.77
CA TYR A 232 -9.71 -25.93 1.74
C TYR A 232 -11.23 -26.11 1.91
N LYS A 233 -11.91 -26.62 0.88
CA LYS A 233 -13.38 -26.76 0.88
C LYS A 233 -13.94 -27.69 1.97
N ARG A 234 -13.17 -28.70 2.39
CA ARG A 234 -13.64 -29.75 3.31
C ARG A 234 -13.51 -29.39 4.78
N GLU A 235 -12.56 -28.52 5.14
CA GLU A 235 -12.19 -28.28 6.54
C GLU A 235 -12.49 -26.85 7.01
N ASN A 236 -12.94 -25.96 6.10
CA ASN A 236 -13.05 -24.52 6.37
C ASN A 236 -11.76 -23.91 6.96
N THR A 237 -10.62 -24.57 6.72
CA THR A 237 -9.30 -24.13 7.15
C THR A 237 -8.69 -23.28 6.05
N GLN A 238 -8.03 -22.21 6.44
CA GLN A 238 -7.30 -21.33 5.54
C GLN A 238 -5.84 -21.28 5.95
N LYS A 239 -4.97 -21.40 4.95
CA LYS A 239 -3.54 -21.22 5.13
C LYS A 239 -3.09 -20.01 4.37
N ILE A 240 -2.10 -19.31 4.92
CA ILE A 240 -1.50 -18.16 4.26
C ILE A 240 0.02 -18.23 4.34
N LYS A 241 0.68 -17.57 3.41
CA LYS A 241 2.13 -17.35 3.43
C LYS A 241 2.38 -15.91 3.03
N MET A 242 3.14 -15.19 3.85
CA MET A 242 3.61 -13.85 3.59
C MET A 242 5.11 -13.89 3.33
N ILE A 243 5.54 -13.29 2.22
CA ILE A 243 6.94 -13.00 1.94
C ILE A 243 7.06 -11.48 1.82
N ILE A 244 8.03 -10.89 2.49
CA ILE A 244 8.38 -9.47 2.41
C ILE A 244 9.87 -9.37 2.14
N ASN A 245 10.22 -8.66 1.08
CA ASN A 245 11.60 -8.38 0.70
C ASN A 245 11.81 -6.87 0.67
N ASP A 246 12.77 -6.40 1.45
CA ASP A 246 13.19 -5.00 1.47
C ASP A 246 14.28 -4.78 0.43
N TYR A 247 14.23 -3.65 -0.30
CA TYR A 247 15.22 -3.30 -1.31
C TYR A 247 16.62 -3.15 -0.71
N ASP A 248 16.70 -2.65 0.52
CA ASP A 248 17.97 -2.45 1.21
C ASP A 248 18.41 -3.70 2.00
N ASN A 249 17.68 -4.83 1.88
CA ASN A 249 17.86 -6.05 2.68
C ASN A 249 17.83 -5.84 4.19
N LEU A 250 17.25 -4.71 4.63
CA LEU A 250 17.22 -4.31 6.02
C LEU A 250 16.14 -5.05 6.82
N PHE A 251 15.09 -5.51 6.15
CA PHE A 251 14.06 -6.37 6.73
C PHE A 251 13.58 -7.40 5.69
N ASN A 252 13.85 -8.67 5.93
CA ASN A 252 13.32 -9.77 5.13
C ASN A 252 12.46 -10.65 6.03
N HIS A 253 11.26 -10.99 5.56
CA HIS A 253 10.33 -11.84 6.28
C HIS A 253 9.81 -12.94 5.37
N ASN A 254 9.83 -14.17 5.87
CA ASN A 254 9.21 -15.31 5.25
C ASN A 254 8.47 -16.08 6.32
N SER A 255 7.15 -15.95 6.33
CA SER A 255 6.33 -16.49 7.39
C SER A 255 6.30 -18.02 7.45
N GLY A 256 6.70 -18.69 6.36
CA GLY A 256 6.33 -20.08 6.08
C GLY A 256 4.82 -20.22 5.87
N ILE A 257 4.33 -21.46 5.77
CA ILE A 257 2.89 -21.71 5.66
C ILE A 257 2.28 -21.63 7.06
N MET A 258 1.36 -20.68 7.24
CA MET A 258 0.70 -20.40 8.51
C MET A 258 -0.78 -20.78 8.44
N ASN A 259 -1.31 -21.28 9.56
CA ASN A 259 -2.75 -21.50 9.71
C ASN A 259 -3.40 -20.23 10.29
N ILE A 260 -4.58 -19.88 9.78
CA ILE A 260 -5.43 -18.87 10.41
C ILE A 260 -6.14 -19.54 11.60
N LYS A 261 -5.83 -19.11 12.82
CA LYS A 261 -6.43 -19.61 14.06
C LYS A 261 -7.71 -18.86 14.45
N SER A 262 -7.82 -17.60 14.04
CA SER A 262 -8.97 -16.71 14.30
C SER A 262 -9.13 -15.71 13.15
N GLY A 263 -10.36 -15.37 12.81
CA GLY A 263 -10.68 -14.59 11.61
C GLY A 263 -10.98 -15.48 10.39
N LEU A 264 -11.51 -14.86 9.33
CA LEU A 264 -11.82 -15.51 8.06
C LEU A 264 -11.51 -14.53 6.93
N ILE A 265 -10.82 -15.01 5.89
CA ILE A 265 -10.62 -14.26 4.64
C ILE A 265 -11.60 -14.80 3.61
N LYS A 266 -12.64 -14.05 3.30
CA LYS A 266 -13.60 -14.44 2.27
C LYS A 266 -13.03 -14.08 0.91
N ILE A 267 -12.90 -15.09 0.04
CA ILE A 267 -12.72 -14.91 -1.39
C ILE A 267 -14.13 -15.04 -1.96
N LEU A 268 -14.78 -13.91 -2.18
CA LEU A 268 -16.11 -13.87 -2.76
C LEU A 268 -15.94 -13.97 -4.27
N ASP A 269 -15.98 -15.19 -4.80
CA ASP A 269 -16.30 -15.43 -6.21
C ASP A 269 -17.79 -15.10 -6.35
N LEU A 270 -18.17 -13.89 -6.80
CA LEU A 270 -19.55 -13.58 -7.18
C LEU A 270 -19.89 -14.41 -8.41
N SER A 271 -20.29 -15.65 -8.15
CA SER A 271 -20.80 -16.59 -9.14
C SER A 271 -22.25 -16.21 -9.43
N CYS A 272 -22.53 -15.84 -10.67
CA CYS A 272 -23.89 -15.88 -11.22
C CYS A 272 -24.33 -17.34 -11.39
#